data_AF-A0A916BCE1-F1
#
_entry.id   AF-A0A916BCE1-F1
#
_cell.length_a   1.000
_cell.length_b   1.000
_cell.length_c   1.000
_cell.angle_alpha   90.00
_cell.angle_beta   90.00
_cell.angle_gamma   90.00
#
_symmetry.space_group_name_H-M   'P 1'
#
loop_
_entity.id
_entity.type
_entity.pdbx_description
1 polymer ?
#
loop_
_entity_poly.entity_id
_entity_poly.type
_entity_poly.pdbx_seq_one_letter_code
_entity_poly.pdbx_strand_id
1 'polypeptide(L)'
;MKRLMLLISLSLISLTAHSGPFGLEMGMSLDELGKKIELKPHGNEKQAFVYNAVSVPNPHPDFNRYILSVSPEHGLCSIAAVSNPIKINNGNGIDSKFSEIEKELSAKYGPPQSRDSLVRNSRSYTSQDWPFSMQDWISGVQNKEQAFKSRWFDKNLEKFNLTSIQLNAERLSGGRSLIELIYYAKNPDTCKMQPVSQESVL
;
A
#
# COMPACT_ATOMS: atom_id res chain seq x y z
N MET A 1 49.67 -43.32 -3.95
CA MET A 1 49.24 -41.94 -4.29
C MET A 1 47.72 -41.90 -4.40
N LYS A 2 47.03 -41.05 -3.64
CA LYS A 2 45.63 -40.65 -3.88
C LYS A 2 45.49 -39.18 -3.49
N ARG A 3 45.20 -38.29 -4.44
CA ARG A 3 44.90 -36.88 -4.15
C ARG A 3 43.41 -36.77 -3.85
N LEU A 4 43.06 -36.40 -2.62
CA LEU A 4 41.68 -36.14 -2.24
C LEU A 4 41.25 -34.79 -2.82
N MET A 5 40.48 -34.80 -3.91
CA MET A 5 39.89 -33.58 -4.46
C MET A 5 38.72 -33.13 -3.57
N LEU A 6 38.93 -32.04 -2.83
CA LEU A 6 37.87 -31.39 -2.07
C LEU A 6 37.02 -30.54 -3.02
N LEU A 7 35.93 -31.12 -3.54
CA LEU A 7 34.95 -30.38 -4.33
C LEU A 7 34.14 -29.46 -3.40
N ILE A 8 34.60 -28.22 -3.25
CA ILE A 8 33.84 -27.15 -2.60
C ILE A 8 32.71 -26.78 -3.56
N SER A 9 31.56 -27.45 -3.42
CA SER A 9 30.32 -27.01 -4.06
C SER A 9 29.91 -25.68 -3.45
N LEU A 10 30.24 -24.58 -4.13
CA LEU A 10 29.82 -23.24 -3.74
C LEU A 10 28.32 -23.10 -3.98
N SER A 11 27.53 -23.61 -3.03
CA SER A 11 26.08 -23.48 -3.02
C SER A 11 25.73 -22.01 -3.07
N LEU A 12 25.22 -21.56 -4.22
CA LEU A 12 24.58 -20.25 -4.36
C LEU A 12 23.33 -20.25 -3.49
N ILE A 13 23.50 -19.90 -2.22
CA ILE A 13 22.40 -19.49 -1.35
C ILE A 13 21.85 -18.24 -2.00
N SER A 14 20.80 -18.41 -2.80
CA SER A 14 20.01 -17.28 -3.26
C SER A 14 19.36 -16.65 -2.03
N LEU A 15 20.01 -15.61 -1.48
CA LEU A 15 19.34 -14.67 -0.61
C LEU A 15 18.23 -14.04 -1.46
N THR A 16 17.03 -14.62 -1.39
CA THR A 16 15.80 -13.97 -1.81
C THR A 16 15.55 -12.86 -0.82
N ALA A 17 16.31 -11.77 -0.95
CA ALA A 17 16.02 -10.48 -0.36
C ALA A 17 14.66 -10.06 -0.92
N HIS A 18 13.59 -10.47 -0.23
CA HIS A 18 12.23 -10.32 -0.70
C HIS A 18 11.83 -8.87 -0.51
N SER A 19 12.30 -8.04 -1.43
CA SER A 19 12.10 -6.60 -1.42
C SER A 19 10.62 -6.32 -1.25
N GLY A 20 10.30 -5.50 -0.24
CA GLY A 20 8.93 -5.20 0.12
C GLY A 20 8.20 -4.42 -0.99
N PRO A 21 6.93 -4.05 -0.77
CA PRO A 21 6.12 -3.44 -1.81
C PRO A 21 6.82 -2.23 -2.45
N PHE A 22 6.89 -2.26 -3.79
CA PHE A 22 7.57 -1.26 -4.61
C PHE A 22 9.06 -1.02 -4.32
N GLY A 23 9.75 -1.97 -3.67
CA GLY A 23 11.16 -1.84 -3.30
C GLY A 23 11.42 -1.21 -1.93
N LEU A 24 10.36 -1.00 -1.13
CA LEU A 24 10.42 -0.45 0.22
C LEU A 24 10.04 -1.54 1.23
N GLU A 25 10.83 -1.68 2.29
CA GLU A 25 10.59 -2.71 3.32
C GLU A 25 9.83 -2.09 4.50
N MET A 26 8.79 -2.79 4.96
CA MET A 26 8.03 -2.37 6.14
C MET A 26 8.97 -2.38 7.37
N GLY A 27 8.88 -1.34 8.19
CA GLY A 27 9.80 -1.09 9.31
C GLY A 27 10.94 -0.10 9.03
N MET A 28 11.21 0.28 7.76
CA MET A 28 12.27 1.25 7.45
C MET A 28 12.02 2.62 8.10
N SER A 29 13.03 3.16 8.80
CA SER A 29 12.97 4.49 9.39
C SER A 29 12.91 5.61 8.35
N LEU A 30 12.50 6.81 8.75
CA LEU A 30 12.43 7.98 7.86
C LEU A 30 13.80 8.28 7.20
N ASP A 31 14.88 8.13 7.96
CA ASP A 31 16.26 8.30 7.49
C ASP A 31 16.72 7.23 6.48
N GLU A 32 16.20 6.00 6.58
CA GLU A 32 16.49 4.93 5.62
C GLU A 32 15.69 5.09 4.33
N LEU A 33 14.45 5.55 4.44
CA LEU A 33 13.63 5.93 3.29
C LEU A 33 14.23 7.15 2.56
N GLY A 34 14.67 8.19 3.28
CA GLY A 34 15.31 9.37 2.70
C GLY A 34 16.62 9.09 1.95
N LYS A 35 17.28 7.96 2.22
CA LYS A 35 18.45 7.46 1.47
C LYS A 35 18.08 6.69 0.18
N LYS A 36 16.81 6.35 0.01
CA LYS A 36 16.28 5.53 -1.11
C LYS A 36 15.34 6.31 -2.03
N ILE A 37 14.57 7.25 -1.49
CA ILE A 37 13.47 7.96 -2.16
C ILE A 37 13.34 9.40 -1.66
N GLU A 38 12.94 10.30 -2.56
CA GLU A 38 12.61 11.68 -2.20
C GLU A 38 11.22 11.72 -1.52
N LEU A 39 11.21 12.08 -0.24
CA LEU A 39 10.00 12.23 0.58
C LEU A 39 9.60 13.70 0.71
N LYS A 40 8.31 13.98 0.59
CA LYS A 40 7.69 15.28 0.86
C LYS A 40 6.53 15.08 1.85
N PRO A 41 6.43 15.85 2.95
CA PRO A 41 5.28 15.79 3.84
C PRO A 41 3.96 15.87 3.07
N HIS A 42 2.95 15.14 3.52
CA HIS A 42 1.61 15.23 2.95
C HIS A 42 0.84 16.37 3.63
N GLY A 43 0.14 17.18 2.83
CA GLY A 43 -0.62 18.34 3.31
C GLY A 43 0.22 19.39 4.05
N ASN A 44 -0.16 19.72 5.29
CA ASN A 44 0.49 20.74 6.11
C ASN A 44 1.22 20.13 7.32
N GLU A 45 2.04 20.93 8.00
CA GLU A 45 2.93 20.53 9.11
C GLU A 45 2.23 19.79 10.28
N LYS A 46 0.90 19.88 10.37
CA LYS A 46 0.08 19.20 11.39
C LYS A 46 -0.27 17.75 11.03
N GLN A 47 0.06 17.29 9.82
CA GLN A 47 -0.15 15.93 9.31
C GLN A 47 1.10 15.08 9.51
N ALA A 48 1.53 14.96 10.77
CA ALA A 48 2.71 14.21 11.13
C ALA A 48 2.66 12.77 10.61
N PHE A 49 3.83 12.25 10.22
CA PHE A 49 4.04 10.85 9.82
C PHE A 49 3.45 10.41 8.46
N VAL A 50 2.89 11.32 7.65
CA VAL A 50 2.44 11.03 6.27
C VAL A 50 3.31 11.73 5.24
N TYR A 51 3.78 10.96 4.24
CA TYR A 51 4.68 11.45 3.20
C TYR A 51 4.22 11.02 1.81
N ASN A 52 4.31 11.92 0.84
CA ASN A 52 4.31 11.60 -0.58
C ASN A 52 5.73 11.21 -0.98
N ALA A 53 5.90 10.07 -1.66
CA ALA A 53 7.15 9.71 -2.32
C ALA A 53 7.09 10.13 -3.80
N VAL A 54 8.11 10.85 -4.27
CA VAL A 54 8.18 11.32 -5.67
C VAL A 54 8.41 10.16 -6.65
N SER A 55 9.12 9.12 -6.19
CA SER A 55 9.29 7.85 -6.87
C SER A 55 9.52 6.74 -5.84
N VAL A 56 9.52 5.48 -6.29
CA VAL A 56 9.81 4.28 -5.49
C VAL A 56 10.77 3.38 -6.29
N PRO A 57 11.61 2.55 -5.64
CA PRO A 57 12.68 1.83 -6.36
C PRO A 57 12.18 0.84 -7.43
N ASN A 58 11.05 0.17 -7.18
CA ASN A 58 10.41 -0.77 -8.11
C ASN A 58 8.96 -0.31 -8.38
N PRO A 59 8.73 0.72 -9.21
CA PRO A 59 7.40 1.26 -9.46
C PRO A 59 6.57 0.29 -10.32
N HIS A 60 5.25 0.35 -10.17
CA HIS A 60 4.31 -0.37 -11.04
C HIS A 60 3.71 0.59 -12.08
N PRO A 61 3.56 0.20 -13.36
CA PRO A 61 3.14 1.12 -14.43
C PRO A 61 1.77 1.78 -14.21
N ASP A 62 0.89 1.15 -13.42
CA ASP A 62 -0.45 1.68 -13.14
C ASP A 62 -0.50 2.72 -12.02
N PHE A 63 0.56 2.86 -11.22
CA PHE A 63 0.58 3.72 -10.04
C PHE A 63 1.64 4.82 -10.16
N ASN A 64 1.18 6.08 -10.13
CA ASN A 64 2.04 7.26 -10.29
C ASN A 64 2.06 8.17 -9.06
N ARG A 65 1.29 7.85 -8.01
CA ARG A 65 1.31 8.56 -6.72
C ARG A 65 1.48 7.54 -5.60
N TYR A 66 2.49 7.74 -4.77
CA TYR A 66 2.84 6.88 -3.65
C TYR A 66 2.76 7.68 -2.35
N ILE A 67 1.97 7.19 -1.39
CA ILE A 67 1.75 7.79 -0.07
C ILE A 67 2.20 6.77 0.98
N LEU A 68 2.96 7.22 1.97
CA LEU A 68 3.59 6.40 3.00
C LEU A 68 3.19 6.91 4.38
N SER A 69 2.90 6.00 5.32
CA SER A 69 2.84 6.35 6.75
C SER A 69 4.09 5.80 7.47
N VAL A 70 4.81 6.67 8.19
CA VAL A 70 6.12 6.34 8.79
C VAL A 70 6.13 6.76 10.27
N SER A 71 5.96 5.79 11.18
CA SER A 71 6.00 6.03 12.63
C SER A 71 7.45 6.26 13.11
N PRO A 72 7.70 7.17 14.08
CA PRO A 72 9.01 7.27 14.73
C PRO A 72 9.43 6.01 15.49
N GLU A 73 8.46 5.24 16.00
CA GLU A 73 8.71 4.04 16.81
C GLU A 73 8.83 2.75 15.97
N HIS A 74 8.21 2.73 14.79
CA HIS A 74 8.06 1.51 13.98
C HIS A 74 8.42 1.66 12.49
N GLY A 75 8.91 2.83 12.07
CA GLY A 75 9.26 3.10 10.67
C GLY A 75 8.07 2.96 9.73
N LEU A 76 8.32 2.44 8.53
CA LEU A 76 7.33 2.32 7.46
C LEU A 76 6.21 1.35 7.84
N CYS A 77 5.05 1.94 8.14
CA CYS A 77 3.84 1.25 8.61
C CYS A 77 2.89 0.86 7.48
N SER A 78 2.84 1.65 6.40
CA SER A 78 1.99 1.35 5.25
C SER A 78 2.43 2.08 3.99
N ILE A 79 2.07 1.51 2.84
CA ILE A 79 2.34 2.04 1.50
C ILE A 79 1.04 2.01 0.70
N ALA A 80 0.56 3.17 0.27
CA ALA A 80 -0.53 3.29 -0.70
C ALA A 80 0.01 3.73 -2.06
N ALA A 81 -0.28 2.95 -3.08
CA ALA A 81 -0.02 3.26 -4.48
C ALA A 81 -1.35 3.57 -5.17
N VAL A 82 -1.40 4.66 -5.93
CA VAL A 82 -2.63 5.23 -6.48
C VAL A 82 -2.45 5.54 -7.96
N SER A 83 -3.45 5.18 -8.76
CA SER A 83 -3.44 5.41 -10.20
C SER A 83 -3.79 6.85 -10.57
N ASN A 84 -3.46 7.23 -11.81
CA ASN A 84 -4.12 8.35 -12.46
C ASN A 84 -5.64 8.09 -12.58
N PRO A 85 -6.49 9.15 -12.63
CA PRO A 85 -7.91 8.99 -12.89
C PRO A 85 -8.17 8.38 -14.29
N ILE A 86 -8.60 7.13 -14.32
CA ILE A 86 -9.00 6.39 -15.52
C ILE A 86 -10.36 6.92 -15.99
N LYS A 87 -10.48 7.30 -17.26
CA LYS A 87 -11.78 7.69 -17.84
C LYS A 87 -12.57 6.44 -18.24
N ILE A 88 -13.78 6.29 -17.69
CA ILE A 88 -14.70 5.21 -18.07
C ILE A 88 -15.36 5.57 -19.41
N ASN A 89 -14.72 5.20 -20.52
CA ASN A 89 -15.34 5.34 -21.85
C ASN A 89 -16.46 4.30 -22.07
N ASN A 90 -16.31 3.10 -21.51
CA ASN A 90 -17.32 2.04 -21.43
C ASN A 90 -17.22 1.39 -20.04
N GLY A 91 -18.36 0.97 -19.45
CA GLY A 91 -18.47 0.61 -18.02
C GLY A 91 -17.47 -0.42 -17.49
N ASN A 92 -17.00 -1.34 -18.33
CA ASN A 92 -16.16 -2.48 -17.96
C ASN A 92 -14.67 -2.13 -17.75
N GLY A 93 -14.24 -0.91 -18.14
CA GLY A 93 -12.82 -0.56 -18.16
C GLY A 93 -12.13 -0.58 -16.80
N ILE A 94 -12.86 -0.30 -15.72
CA ILE A 94 -12.33 -0.33 -14.35
C ILE A 94 -12.27 -1.75 -13.77
N ASP A 95 -13.24 -2.62 -14.10
CA ASP A 95 -13.27 -4.03 -13.69
C ASP A 95 -12.12 -4.82 -14.32
N SER A 96 -11.86 -4.59 -15.61
CA SER A 96 -10.74 -5.21 -16.33
C SER A 96 -9.41 -4.87 -15.65
N LYS A 97 -9.21 -3.61 -15.26
CA LYS A 97 -7.96 -3.13 -14.67
C LYS A 97 -7.79 -3.53 -13.21
N PHE A 98 -8.89 -3.58 -12.45
CA PHE A 98 -8.91 -4.15 -11.11
C PHE A 98 -8.54 -5.64 -11.14
N SER A 99 -9.18 -6.42 -12.03
CA SER A 99 -8.99 -7.86 -12.15
C SER A 99 -7.59 -8.25 -12.68
N GLU A 100 -6.95 -7.39 -13.48
CA GLU A 100 -5.55 -7.53 -13.89
C GLU A 100 -4.60 -7.46 -12.68
N ILE A 101 -4.70 -6.40 -11.88
CA ILE A 101 -3.86 -6.19 -10.69
C ILE A 101 -4.18 -7.22 -9.59
N GLU A 102 -5.44 -7.58 -9.42
CA GLU A 102 -5.88 -8.65 -8.50
C GLU A 102 -5.24 -10.00 -8.84
N LYS A 103 -5.09 -10.32 -10.13
CA LYS A 103 -4.45 -11.55 -10.61
C LYS A 103 -2.93 -11.55 -10.33
N GLU A 104 -2.25 -10.43 -10.53
CA GLU A 104 -0.82 -10.29 -10.20
C GLU A 104 -0.56 -10.40 -8.70
N LEU A 105 -1.38 -9.72 -7.88
CA LEU A 105 -1.36 -9.88 -6.43
C LEU A 105 -1.63 -11.33 -6.02
N SER A 106 -2.60 -11.99 -6.67
CA SER A 106 -2.92 -13.39 -6.38
C SER A 106 -1.79 -14.34 -6.71
N ALA A 107 -0.99 -14.06 -7.75
CA ALA A 107 0.19 -14.85 -8.11
C ALA A 107 1.33 -14.71 -7.08
N LYS A 108 1.44 -13.56 -6.39
CA LYS A 108 2.48 -13.32 -5.36
C LYS A 108 2.04 -13.70 -3.94
N TYR A 109 0.78 -13.48 -3.59
CA TYR A 109 0.27 -13.53 -2.21
C TYR A 109 -0.76 -14.66 -1.98
N GLY A 110 -1.15 -15.41 -3.01
CA GLY A 110 -2.31 -16.32 -2.97
C GLY A 110 -3.62 -15.56 -3.20
N PRO A 111 -4.77 -16.25 -3.36
CA PRO A 111 -6.05 -15.58 -3.60
C PRO A 111 -6.45 -14.66 -2.41
N PRO A 112 -7.22 -13.59 -2.66
CA PRO A 112 -7.75 -12.74 -1.59
C PRO A 112 -8.76 -13.51 -0.71
N GLN A 113 -8.85 -13.11 0.56
CA GLN A 113 -9.79 -13.69 1.54
C GLN A 113 -11.19 -13.07 1.44
N SER A 114 -11.32 -11.89 0.81
CA SER A 114 -12.61 -11.33 0.39
C SER A 114 -12.49 -10.55 -0.92
N ARG A 115 -13.55 -10.61 -1.74
CA ARG A 115 -13.73 -9.89 -3.00
C ARG A 115 -15.15 -9.33 -3.04
N ASP A 116 -15.30 -8.06 -2.70
CA ASP A 116 -16.56 -7.36 -2.51
C ASP A 116 -16.84 -6.47 -3.75
N SER A 117 -17.96 -6.70 -4.45
CA SER A 117 -18.45 -5.79 -5.51
C SER A 117 -19.60 -4.95 -4.97
N LEU A 118 -19.38 -3.65 -4.79
CA LEU A 118 -20.34 -2.77 -4.13
C LEU A 118 -21.25 -2.08 -5.15
N VAL A 119 -22.56 -2.28 -4.99
CA VAL A 119 -23.59 -1.74 -5.88
C VAL A 119 -24.14 -0.45 -5.30
N ARG A 120 -23.73 0.69 -5.87
CA ARG A 120 -24.39 2.02 -6.00
C ARG A 120 -25.11 2.66 -4.78
N ASN A 121 -25.09 2.06 -3.59
CA ASN A 121 -25.83 2.56 -2.42
C ASN A 121 -25.24 2.14 -1.05
N SER A 122 -24.08 1.49 -1.01
CA SER A 122 -23.28 1.36 0.21
C SER A 122 -22.54 2.67 0.48
N ARG A 123 -22.88 3.38 1.57
CA ARG A 123 -21.98 4.40 2.13
C ARG A 123 -20.66 3.72 2.50
N SER A 124 -19.54 4.37 2.21
CA SER A 124 -18.24 3.90 2.71
C SER A 124 -18.29 3.87 4.24
N TYR A 125 -17.91 2.73 4.84
CA TYR A 125 -17.77 2.62 6.28
C TYR A 125 -16.52 3.39 6.70
N THR A 126 -16.70 4.55 7.32
CA THR A 126 -15.65 5.22 8.10
C THR A 126 -15.16 4.26 9.19
N SER A 127 -13.86 4.26 9.47
CA SER A 127 -13.25 3.40 10.48
C SER A 127 -13.78 3.73 11.87
N GLN A 128 -14.76 2.96 12.34
CA GLN A 128 -15.38 3.13 13.66
C GLN A 128 -14.35 3.00 14.80
N ASP A 129 -13.27 2.24 14.57
CA ASP A 129 -12.21 1.96 15.53
C ASP A 129 -10.95 2.83 15.37
N TRP A 130 -10.88 3.71 14.36
CA TRP A 130 -9.64 4.42 14.02
C TRP A 130 -9.88 5.80 13.39
N PRO A 131 -9.29 6.90 13.92
CA PRO A 131 -9.69 8.26 13.53
C PRO A 131 -9.24 8.67 12.12
N PHE A 132 -8.12 8.14 11.59
CA PHE A 132 -7.64 8.41 10.24
C PHE A 132 -6.93 7.21 9.64
N SER A 133 -7.47 6.68 8.53
CA SER A 133 -6.91 5.57 7.76
C SER A 133 -6.10 6.06 6.55
N MET A 134 -5.34 5.16 5.90
CA MET A 134 -4.65 5.50 4.65
C MET A 134 -5.62 5.90 3.53
N GLN A 135 -6.83 5.33 3.52
CA GLN A 135 -7.88 5.67 2.56
C GLN A 135 -8.25 7.16 2.65
N ASP A 136 -8.33 7.72 3.86
CA ASP A 136 -8.65 9.13 4.10
C ASP A 136 -7.57 10.07 3.53
N TRP A 137 -6.29 9.71 3.70
CA TRP A 137 -5.15 10.45 3.12
C TRP A 137 -5.10 10.38 1.59
N ILE A 138 -5.60 9.29 1.00
CA ILE A 138 -5.69 9.17 -0.46
C ILE A 138 -6.89 9.97 -1.02
N SER A 139 -7.96 10.14 -0.25
CA SER A 139 -9.31 10.56 -0.70
C SER A 139 -9.63 12.07 -0.62
N GLY A 140 -8.71 12.94 -1.03
CA GLY A 140 -8.86 14.38 -0.85
C GLY A 140 -9.55 15.25 -1.93
N VAL A 141 -10.27 14.87 -3.00
CA VAL A 141 -10.95 13.65 -3.48
C VAL A 141 -12.22 13.21 -2.72
N GLN A 142 -13.01 14.19 -2.25
CA GLN A 142 -14.42 14.00 -1.82
C GLN A 142 -15.29 13.35 -2.91
N ASN A 143 -16.36 12.63 -2.50
CA ASN A 143 -17.35 11.96 -3.37
C ASN A 143 -16.78 10.79 -4.21
N LYS A 144 -16.22 9.78 -3.52
CA LYS A 144 -15.95 8.45 -4.08
C LYS A 144 -17.14 7.51 -3.91
N GLU A 145 -17.34 6.59 -4.86
CA GLU A 145 -18.20 5.41 -4.72
C GLU A 145 -17.33 4.16 -4.96
N GLN A 146 -17.11 3.34 -3.93
CA GLN A 146 -16.38 2.09 -4.08
C GLN A 146 -17.15 1.13 -4.99
N ALA A 147 -16.48 0.60 -6.01
CA ALA A 147 -17.06 -0.34 -6.98
C ALA A 147 -16.59 -1.79 -6.73
N PHE A 148 -15.29 -1.96 -6.46
CA PHE A 148 -14.70 -3.27 -6.15
C PHE A 148 -13.68 -3.13 -5.02
N LYS A 149 -13.60 -4.15 -4.16
CA LYS A 149 -12.59 -4.25 -3.11
C LYS A 149 -12.15 -5.69 -2.90
N SER A 150 -10.84 -5.94 -2.93
CA SER A 150 -10.25 -7.23 -2.60
C SER A 150 -9.26 -7.08 -1.47
N ARG A 151 -9.30 -8.01 -0.51
CA ARG A 151 -8.46 -7.98 0.69
C ARG A 151 -7.71 -9.29 0.88
N TRP A 152 -6.43 -9.16 1.18
CA TRP A 152 -5.60 -10.23 1.72
C TRP A 152 -5.35 -9.91 3.20
N PHE A 153 -5.55 -10.87 4.09
CA PHE A 153 -5.34 -10.73 5.54
C PHE A 153 -5.01 -12.09 6.22
N ASP A 154 -4.50 -13.05 5.45
CA ASP A 154 -4.05 -14.36 5.94
C ASP A 154 -2.65 -14.29 6.59
N LYS A 155 -2.37 -15.20 7.53
CA LYS A 155 -1.06 -15.32 8.21
C LYS A 155 0.11 -15.55 7.24
N ASN A 156 -0.13 -16.04 6.03
CA ASN A 156 0.87 -16.10 4.97
C ASN A 156 1.45 -14.74 4.58
N LEU A 157 0.81 -13.62 4.93
CA LEU A 157 1.37 -12.28 4.73
C LEU A 157 2.50 -11.95 5.70
N GLU A 158 2.58 -12.61 6.86
CA GLU A 158 3.60 -12.34 7.88
C GLU A 158 5.02 -12.61 7.34
N LYS A 159 5.20 -13.57 6.41
CA LYS A 159 6.48 -13.86 5.75
C LYS A 159 6.98 -12.74 4.81
N PHE A 160 6.15 -11.72 4.58
CA PHE A 160 6.45 -10.52 3.82
C PHE A 160 6.45 -9.27 4.72
N ASN A 161 6.44 -9.43 6.05
CA ASN A 161 6.24 -8.37 7.05
C ASN A 161 4.94 -7.56 6.88
N LEU A 162 3.90 -8.18 6.30
CA LEU A 162 2.59 -7.58 6.07
C LEU A 162 1.52 -8.17 7.01
N THR A 163 0.53 -7.38 7.40
CA THR A 163 -0.72 -7.87 8.01
C THR A 163 -1.87 -7.94 7.00
N SER A 164 -1.93 -6.99 6.07
CA SER A 164 -2.97 -6.97 5.04
C SER A 164 -2.56 -6.24 3.77
N ILE A 165 -3.26 -6.56 2.69
CA ILE A 165 -3.22 -5.88 1.40
C ILE A 165 -4.66 -5.55 1.02
N GLN A 166 -4.92 -4.34 0.54
CA GLN A 166 -6.23 -3.92 0.05
C GLN A 166 -6.09 -3.36 -1.37
N LEU A 167 -6.75 -3.99 -2.34
CA LEU A 167 -6.97 -3.44 -3.67
C LEU A 167 -8.39 -2.87 -3.71
N ASN A 168 -8.54 -1.63 -4.14
CA ASN A 168 -9.83 -0.93 -4.20
C ASN A 168 -9.98 -0.27 -5.58
N ALA A 169 -11.17 -0.33 -6.18
CA ALA A 169 -11.56 0.45 -7.35
C ALA A 169 -12.62 1.47 -6.94
N GLU A 170 -12.28 2.75 -7.02
CA GLU A 170 -13.16 3.85 -6.61
C GLU A 170 -13.67 4.61 -7.83
N ARG A 171 -14.98 4.77 -7.95
CA ARG A 171 -15.61 5.66 -8.94
C ARG A 171 -15.52 7.11 -8.46
N LEU A 172 -15.30 8.00 -9.42
CA LEU A 172 -15.17 9.44 -9.24
C LEU A 172 -16.21 10.20 -10.05
N SER A 173 -16.55 11.40 -9.57
CA SER A 173 -17.39 12.35 -10.30
C SER A 173 -16.86 12.63 -11.72
N GLY A 174 -17.79 12.74 -12.68
CA GLY A 174 -17.47 12.97 -14.09
C GLY A 174 -17.03 11.72 -14.87
N GLY A 175 -17.52 10.53 -14.51
CA GLY A 175 -17.30 9.30 -15.30
C GLY A 175 -15.85 8.81 -15.26
N ARG A 176 -15.17 9.01 -14.13
CA ARG A 176 -13.78 8.56 -13.91
C ARG A 176 -13.74 7.49 -12.82
N SER A 177 -12.61 6.82 -12.70
CA SER A 177 -12.30 5.92 -11.58
C SER A 177 -10.81 5.93 -11.31
N LEU A 178 -10.39 5.28 -10.23
CA LEU A 178 -8.99 5.07 -9.87
C LEU A 178 -8.83 3.66 -9.29
N ILE A 179 -7.59 3.15 -9.30
CA ILE A 179 -7.19 1.97 -8.51
C ILE A 179 -6.31 2.43 -7.34
N GLU A 180 -6.60 1.87 -6.17
CA GLU A 180 -5.90 2.07 -4.89
C GLU A 180 -5.37 0.73 -4.39
N LEU A 181 -4.05 0.56 -4.34
CA LEU A 181 -3.39 -0.61 -3.77
C LEU A 181 -2.64 -0.21 -2.50
N ILE A 182 -3.08 -0.73 -1.37
CA ILE A 182 -2.59 -0.35 -0.03
C ILE A 182 -2.04 -1.58 0.68
N TYR A 183 -0.80 -1.49 1.13
CA TYR A 183 -0.09 -2.50 1.92
C TYR A 183 0.08 -2.02 3.36
N TYR A 184 -0.21 -2.88 4.33
CA TYR A 184 -0.06 -2.58 5.76
C TYR A 184 0.96 -3.53 6.40
N ALA A 185 1.90 -2.97 7.15
CA ALA A 185 2.89 -3.71 7.92
C ALA A 185 2.24 -4.65 8.95
N LYS A 186 2.99 -5.67 9.36
CA LYS A 186 2.69 -6.43 10.57
C LYS A 186 2.78 -5.48 11.78
N ASN A 187 1.68 -5.35 12.54
CA ASN A 187 1.43 -4.41 13.65
C ASN A 187 0.99 -2.97 13.26
N PRO A 188 -0.15 -2.77 12.56
CA PRO A 188 -0.69 -1.42 12.31
C PRO A 188 -1.23 -0.75 13.58
N ASP A 189 -1.63 -1.54 14.61
CA ASP A 189 -2.25 -1.02 15.83
C ASP A 189 -1.29 -0.22 16.72
N THR A 190 0.01 -0.34 16.48
CA THR A 190 1.04 0.49 17.11
C THR A 190 1.48 1.65 16.21
N CYS A 191 1.19 1.57 14.90
CA CYS A 191 1.29 2.66 13.93
C CYS A 191 0.14 3.69 14.09
N LYS A 192 -0.09 4.16 15.32
CA LYS A 192 -1.14 5.13 15.66
C LYS A 192 -0.85 6.49 15.04
N MET A 193 -1.46 6.70 13.87
CA MET A 193 -1.50 7.98 13.16
C MET A 193 -2.39 8.97 13.93
N GLN A 194 -1.89 9.48 15.05
CA GLN A 194 -2.60 10.46 15.86
C GLN A 194 -2.65 11.80 15.13
N PRO A 195 -3.84 12.41 14.96
CA PRO A 195 -3.89 13.85 14.74
C PRO A 195 -3.35 14.52 16.00
N VAL A 196 -2.33 15.37 15.88
CA VAL A 196 -1.81 16.13 17.02
C VAL A 196 -2.93 17.03 17.56
N SER A 197 -3.17 16.98 18.86
CA SER A 197 -4.25 17.69 19.54
C SER A 197 -4.21 19.20 19.30
N GLN A 198 -5.38 19.84 19.16
CA GLN A 198 -5.46 21.30 18.97
C GLN A 198 -5.18 22.12 20.25
N GLU A 199 -4.94 21.47 21.38
CA GLU A 199 -4.74 22.10 22.69
C GLU A 199 -3.26 22.43 22.99
N SER A 200 -2.71 23.44 22.32
CA SER A 200 -1.57 24.22 22.86
C SER A 200 -1.35 25.57 22.14
N VAL A 201 -2.42 26.29 21.79
CA VAL A 201 -2.32 27.68 21.29
C VAL A 201 -3.32 28.58 22.03
N LEU A 202 -2.92 28.98 23.24
CA LEU A 202 -3.40 30.13 24.01
C LEU A 202 -2.17 30.80 24.63
#